data_AF-A0A7S1FK80-F1
#
_entry.id   AF-A0A7S1FK80-F1
#
_cell.length_a   1.000
_cell.length_b   1.000
_cell.length_c   1.000
_cell.angle_alpha   90.00
_cell.angle_beta   90.00
_cell.angle_gamma   90.00
#
_symmetry.space_group_name_H-M   'P 1'
#
loop_
_entity.id
_entity.type
_entity.pdbx_description
1 polymer ?
#
loop_
_entity_poly.entity_id
_entity_poly.type
_entity_poly.pdbx_seq_one_letter_code
_entity_poly.pdbx_strand_id
1 'polypeptide(L)'
;EPQEAANGFEQVEAKARETSSVREPQEAANGFEQVEAKAKETAVGTEPQEAANGSEQLEAEARETSTGTAPQEPADGAEQVEAEAEGTVVMEEQEAVKSSEQAKRMLKKAENTARLLKSRLGDVKCVCIGGDCPDAEDLMRTIAVELSKVTLAKKTLFITQGTLGVQETFARHIDGAKVLNLVPTGQQGHGVGKDLHAAATWEESAAVFGLVGDVYLCGGPDVLALSEAAVSRGACVIPLGRGEGPASKL
;
A
#
# COMPACT_ATOMS: atom_id res chain seq x y z
N GLU A 1 -12.64 -58.19 -68.05
CA GLU A 1 -13.36 -58.62 -66.82
C GLU A 1 -12.71 -57.99 -65.60
N PRO A 2 -13.49 -57.54 -64.62
CA PRO A 2 -13.74 -56.10 -64.38
C PRO A 2 -13.23 -55.67 -62.97
N GLN A 3 -13.21 -54.41 -62.53
CA GLN A 3 -14.34 -53.49 -62.36
C GLN A 3 -13.89 -52.02 -62.22
N GLU A 4 -14.47 -51.17 -63.07
CA GLU A 4 -14.82 -49.79 -62.75
C GLU A 4 -16.01 -49.77 -61.78
N ALA A 5 -16.02 -48.83 -60.84
CA ALA A 5 -17.25 -48.33 -60.23
C ALA A 5 -17.07 -46.86 -59.84
N ALA A 6 -17.61 -45.99 -60.68
CA ALA A 6 -18.00 -44.64 -60.33
C ALA A 6 -19.17 -44.70 -59.35
N ASN A 7 -19.18 -43.83 -58.34
CA ASN A 7 -20.39 -43.48 -57.60
C ASN A 7 -20.31 -42.01 -57.20
N GLY A 8 -21.14 -41.20 -57.85
CA GLY A 8 -21.53 -39.87 -57.41
C GLY A 8 -22.75 -39.95 -56.50
N PHE A 9 -22.83 -39.00 -55.55
CA PHE A 9 -24.03 -38.58 -54.82
C PHE A 9 -23.73 -37.13 -54.42
N GLU A 10 -24.22 -36.14 -55.16
CA GLU A 10 -25.56 -35.54 -55.12
C GLU A 10 -25.80 -34.71 -53.85
N GLN A 11 -25.85 -33.40 -54.07
CA GLN A 11 -26.16 -32.36 -53.09
C GLN A 11 -27.62 -32.44 -52.68
N VAL A 12 -27.89 -32.33 -51.38
CA VAL A 12 -29.23 -32.02 -50.88
C VAL A 12 -29.12 -30.77 -50.02
N GLU A 13 -29.64 -29.67 -50.55
CA GLU A 13 -29.96 -28.46 -49.80
C GLU A 13 -31.03 -28.79 -48.74
N ALA A 14 -30.71 -28.55 -47.47
CA ALA A 14 -31.71 -28.45 -46.41
C ALA A 14 -31.64 -27.05 -45.80
N LYS A 15 -32.61 -26.24 -46.25
CA LYS A 15 -32.96 -24.92 -45.75
C LYS A 15 -33.76 -25.08 -44.47
N ALA A 16 -33.20 -24.70 -43.32
CA ALA A 16 -33.95 -24.51 -42.08
C ALA A 16 -33.56 -23.17 -41.45
N ARG A 17 -34.49 -22.23 -41.55
CA ARG A 17 -34.58 -21.05 -40.68
C ARG A 17 -35.07 -21.54 -39.33
N GLU A 18 -34.34 -21.23 -38.26
CA GLU A 18 -34.97 -20.97 -36.98
C GLU A 18 -34.14 -19.94 -36.20
N THR A 19 -34.78 -18.78 -36.02
CA THR A 19 -34.38 -17.70 -35.12
C THR A 19 -34.51 -18.19 -33.69
N SER A 20 -33.42 -18.17 -32.91
CA SER A 20 -33.54 -18.11 -31.45
C SER A 20 -32.45 -17.23 -30.85
N SER A 21 -32.87 -16.51 -29.83
CA SER A 21 -32.31 -15.28 -29.29
C SER A 21 -30.86 -15.37 -28.84
N VAL A 22 -30.06 -14.40 -29.29
CA VAL A 22 -28.85 -13.94 -28.63
C VAL A 22 -29.22 -13.53 -27.21
N ARG A 23 -28.77 -14.30 -26.21
CA ARG A 23 -28.86 -13.96 -24.80
C ARG A 23 -27.56 -13.23 -24.43
N GLU A 24 -27.67 -11.95 -24.14
CA GLU A 24 -26.59 -11.12 -23.63
C GLU A 24 -25.95 -11.76 -22.39
N PRO A 25 -24.61 -11.73 -22.24
CA PRO A 25 -23.98 -12.03 -20.98
C PRO A 25 -24.33 -10.91 -19.98
N GLN A 26 -25.11 -11.26 -18.96
CA GLN A 26 -25.36 -10.40 -17.81
C GLN A 26 -24.02 -10.08 -17.14
N GLU A 27 -23.64 -8.81 -17.17
CA GLU A 27 -22.64 -8.24 -16.28
C GLU A 27 -23.07 -8.49 -14.84
N ALA A 28 -22.28 -9.28 -14.12
CA ALA A 28 -22.38 -9.37 -12.68
C ALA A 28 -21.94 -8.01 -12.10
N ALA A 29 -22.92 -7.13 -11.88
CA ALA A 29 -22.78 -5.93 -11.09
C ALA A 29 -22.38 -6.32 -9.66
N ASN A 30 -21.07 -6.33 -9.38
CA ASN A 30 -20.57 -6.23 -8.02
C ASN A 30 -20.93 -4.84 -7.50
N GLY A 31 -22.03 -4.78 -6.76
CA GLY A 31 -22.51 -3.58 -6.07
C GLY A 31 -21.46 -3.08 -5.07
N PHE A 32 -20.70 -2.09 -5.50
CA PHE A 32 -20.15 -1.08 -4.60
C PHE A 32 -21.19 0.04 -4.57
N GLU A 33 -22.02 0.07 -3.53
CA GLU A 33 -22.82 1.25 -3.21
C GLU A 33 -21.86 2.41 -2.93
N GLN A 34 -21.79 3.34 -3.88
CA GLN A 34 -21.24 4.67 -3.65
C GLN A 34 -22.29 5.48 -2.87
N VAL A 35 -21.93 5.89 -1.66
CA VAL A 35 -22.69 6.88 -0.91
C VAL A 35 -22.28 8.25 -1.44
N GLU A 36 -23.00 8.76 -2.43
CA GLU A 36 -22.80 10.13 -2.95
C GLU A 36 -23.22 11.16 -1.88
N ALA A 37 -22.23 11.82 -1.28
CA ALA A 37 -22.44 13.03 -0.52
C ALA A 37 -22.66 14.21 -1.49
N LYS A 38 -23.89 14.73 -1.54
CA LYS A 38 -24.23 15.99 -2.20
C LYS A 38 -23.49 17.16 -1.54
N ALA A 39 -22.39 17.60 -2.13
CA ALA A 39 -21.82 18.92 -1.88
C ALA A 39 -22.42 19.91 -2.88
N LYS A 40 -23.06 20.94 -2.33
CA LYS A 40 -23.68 22.06 -3.03
C LYS A 40 -22.62 23.14 -3.17
N GLU A 41 -22.08 23.34 -4.37
CA GLU A 41 -21.09 24.37 -4.64
C GLU A 41 -21.70 25.52 -5.45
N THR A 42 -21.57 26.72 -4.90
CA THR A 42 -21.94 28.02 -5.47
C THR A 42 -20.71 28.91 -5.42
N ALA A 43 -20.21 29.35 -6.59
CA ALA A 43 -19.45 30.60 -6.83
C ALA A 43 -19.13 30.62 -8.34
N VAL A 44 -19.64 31.56 -9.14
CA VAL A 44 -19.16 32.94 -9.35
C VAL A 44 -17.69 32.95 -9.80
N GLY A 45 -17.49 33.21 -11.10
CA GLY A 45 -16.19 33.22 -11.75
C GLY A 45 -15.39 34.51 -11.56
N THR A 46 -14.23 34.61 -12.23
CA THR A 46 -13.68 35.78 -12.96
C THR A 46 -12.44 35.28 -13.75
N GLU A 47 -12.06 36.06 -14.76
CA GLU A 47 -11.22 35.87 -15.95
C GLU A 47 -9.75 35.39 -15.82
N PRO A 48 -9.10 35.03 -16.96
CA PRO A 48 -7.68 34.74 -17.06
C PRO A 48 -6.87 35.98 -17.50
N GLN A 49 -5.62 36.11 -17.04
CA GLN A 49 -4.63 36.92 -17.75
C GLN A 49 -3.17 36.48 -17.51
N GLU A 50 -2.40 36.69 -18.57
CA GLU A 50 -1.08 36.16 -18.89
C GLU A 50 0.11 36.83 -18.15
N ALA A 51 1.25 36.15 -18.31
CA ALA A 51 2.55 36.71 -18.70
C ALA A 51 3.62 37.05 -17.64
N ALA A 52 4.76 36.37 -17.88
CA ALA A 52 6.10 36.93 -18.06
C ALA A 52 7.05 37.12 -16.86
N ASN A 53 8.23 36.53 -17.07
CA ASN A 53 9.58 37.04 -16.85
C ASN A 53 10.07 37.39 -15.45
N GLY A 54 11.31 36.99 -15.17
CA GLY A 54 12.17 37.74 -14.25
C GLY A 54 13.13 36.89 -13.47
N SER A 55 14.27 36.59 -14.08
CA SER A 55 15.54 36.27 -13.41
C SER A 55 15.89 37.28 -12.31
N GLU A 56 16.49 36.83 -11.21
CA GLU A 56 17.62 37.53 -10.59
C GLU A 56 18.37 36.62 -9.61
N GLN A 57 19.66 36.44 -9.91
CA GLN A 57 20.68 35.90 -9.03
C GLN A 57 20.99 36.93 -7.95
N LEU A 58 21.14 36.51 -6.69
CA LEU A 58 21.95 37.23 -5.72
C LEU A 58 22.79 36.24 -4.94
N GLU A 59 24.09 36.31 -5.21
CA GLU A 59 25.18 35.90 -4.35
C GLU A 59 25.10 36.68 -3.03
N ALA A 60 25.40 36.02 -1.91
CA ALA A 60 25.81 36.73 -0.70
C ALA A 60 26.89 35.92 0.03
N GLU A 61 27.99 36.62 0.22
CA GLU A 61 29.28 36.19 0.73
C GLU A 61 29.29 35.79 2.21
N ALA A 62 30.40 35.10 2.50
CA ALA A 62 31.01 34.79 3.77
C ALA A 62 30.89 35.85 4.88
N ARG A 63 30.79 35.35 6.12
CA ARG A 63 31.40 36.01 7.27
C ARG A 63 31.88 34.96 8.29
N GLU A 64 33.19 34.73 8.25
CA GLU A 64 33.95 34.18 9.36
C GLU A 64 34.16 35.25 10.43
N THR A 65 33.91 34.92 11.70
CA THR A 65 34.41 35.66 12.86
C THR A 65 34.82 34.67 13.95
N SER A 66 36.12 34.34 13.95
CA SER A 66 37.08 34.61 15.03
C SER A 66 36.67 34.51 16.52
N THR A 67 37.53 33.80 17.27
CA THR A 67 37.94 33.96 18.69
C THR A 67 36.92 33.64 19.79
N GLY A 68 37.18 32.86 20.85
CA GLY A 68 38.38 32.24 21.41
C GLY A 68 38.21 32.09 22.93
N THR A 69 38.98 31.18 23.57
CA THR A 69 39.30 31.13 25.05
C THR A 69 38.12 30.72 25.98
N ALA A 70 38.18 29.86 27.00
CA ALA A 70 39.13 28.94 27.66
C ALA A 70 38.31 28.06 28.65
N PRO A 71 38.87 26.98 29.23
CA PRO A 71 38.14 26.06 30.10
C PRO A 71 38.10 26.55 31.55
N GLN A 72 36.96 26.35 32.24
CA GLN A 72 36.87 26.43 33.70
C GLN A 72 36.47 25.07 34.28
N GLU A 73 37.38 24.54 35.09
CA GLU A 73 37.19 23.41 35.99
C GLU A 73 36.42 23.82 37.27
N PRO A 74 35.90 22.84 38.04
CA PRO A 74 34.71 22.98 38.87
C PRO A 74 35.02 23.45 40.30
N ALA A 75 34.05 24.14 40.90
CA ALA A 75 34.05 24.45 42.32
C ALA A 75 33.24 23.39 43.08
N ASP A 76 33.92 22.80 44.07
CA ASP A 76 33.38 22.04 45.19
C ASP A 76 32.23 22.78 45.89
N GLY A 77 31.15 22.06 46.13
CA GLY A 77 29.98 22.54 46.87
C GLY A 77 29.10 21.36 47.27
N ALA A 78 29.56 20.58 48.24
CA ALA A 78 28.75 19.58 48.91
C ALA A 78 27.83 20.26 49.94
N GLU A 79 26.52 20.26 49.72
CA GLU A 79 25.54 20.37 50.81
C GLU A 79 24.18 19.76 50.43
N GLN A 80 23.92 18.60 51.03
CA GLN A 80 22.64 18.00 51.42
C GLN A 80 21.34 18.50 50.76
N VAL A 81 20.70 17.61 49.97
CA VAL A 81 19.25 17.37 50.04
C VAL A 81 18.99 15.88 49.76
N GLU A 82 18.94 15.07 50.82
CA GLU A 82 18.28 13.75 50.77
C GLU A 82 16.81 13.95 51.12
N ALA A 83 15.94 14.01 50.11
CA ALA A 83 14.52 13.66 50.19
C ALA A 83 13.92 13.75 48.79
N GLU A 84 12.97 12.85 48.49
CA GLU A 84 12.09 12.85 47.31
C GLU A 84 12.61 12.13 46.05
N ALA A 85 12.87 10.82 46.15
CA ALA A 85 13.08 9.94 45.00
C ALA A 85 12.10 8.74 44.95
N GLU A 86 10.94 8.81 45.61
CA GLU A 86 9.93 7.73 45.60
C GLU A 86 8.65 8.06 44.82
N GLY A 87 8.53 9.27 44.24
CA GLY A 87 7.32 9.70 43.50
C GLY A 87 7.35 9.48 41.98
N THR A 88 8.53 9.38 41.37
CA THR A 88 8.68 9.42 39.90
C THR A 88 8.49 8.05 39.23
N VAL A 89 8.76 6.96 39.93
CA VAL A 89 8.72 5.59 39.36
C VAL A 89 7.29 5.09 39.13
N VAL A 90 6.33 5.56 39.94
CA VAL A 90 4.93 5.07 39.89
C VAL A 90 4.17 5.62 38.68
N MET A 91 4.60 6.75 38.11
CA MET A 91 3.92 7.36 36.96
C MET A 91 4.31 6.71 35.62
N GLU A 92 5.59 6.37 35.41
CA GLU A 92 6.03 5.71 34.17
C GLU A 92 5.42 4.31 33.99
N GLU A 93 5.29 3.55 35.08
CA GLU A 93 4.73 2.19 35.02
C GLU A 93 3.23 2.21 34.65
N GLN A 94 2.49 3.23 35.09
CA GLN A 94 1.06 3.39 34.74
C GLN A 94 0.83 3.79 33.28
N GLU A 95 1.73 4.58 32.68
CA GLU A 95 1.63 4.93 31.25
C GLU A 95 1.98 3.75 30.35
N ALA A 96 2.98 2.95 30.73
CA ALA A 96 3.36 1.74 30.00
C ALA A 96 2.21 0.71 29.95
N VAL A 97 1.50 0.50 31.07
CA VAL A 97 0.35 -0.42 31.13
C VAL A 97 -0.80 0.06 30.23
N LYS A 98 -1.14 1.35 30.27
CA LYS A 98 -2.19 1.93 29.40
C LYS A 98 -1.83 1.81 27.92
N SER A 99 -0.58 2.08 27.56
CA SER A 99 -0.06 1.93 26.19
C SER A 99 -0.15 0.47 25.71
N SER A 100 0.21 -0.50 26.58
CA SER A 100 0.11 -1.93 26.26
C SER A 100 -1.34 -2.38 26.02
N GLU A 101 -2.30 -1.93 26.83
CA GLU A 101 -3.71 -2.26 26.61
C GLU A 101 -4.26 -1.69 25.32
N GLN A 102 -3.88 -0.45 24.98
CA GLN A 102 -4.29 0.19 23.73
C GLN A 102 -3.75 -0.57 22.52
N ALA A 103 -2.47 -0.95 22.53
CA ALA A 103 -1.86 -1.74 21.46
C ALA A 103 -2.57 -3.10 21.27
N LYS A 104 -2.91 -3.81 22.37
CA LYS A 104 -3.67 -5.08 22.30
C LYS A 104 -5.06 -4.90 21.71
N ARG A 105 -5.77 -3.82 22.07
CA ARG A 105 -7.09 -3.50 21.51
C ARG A 105 -7.00 -3.21 20.01
N MET A 106 -5.99 -2.44 19.60
CA MET A 106 -5.74 -2.12 18.19
C MET A 106 -5.42 -3.39 17.39
N LEU A 107 -4.52 -4.24 17.89
CA LEU A 107 -4.18 -5.50 17.23
C LEU A 107 -5.41 -6.39 17.03
N LYS A 108 -6.23 -6.57 18.08
CA LYS A 108 -7.46 -7.36 17.99
C LYS A 108 -8.46 -6.79 16.98
N LYS A 109 -8.55 -5.46 16.87
CA LYS A 109 -9.37 -4.79 15.85
C LYS A 109 -8.82 -5.08 14.46
N ALA A 110 -7.52 -4.93 14.26
CA ALA A 110 -6.85 -5.19 12.99
C ALA A 110 -7.00 -6.65 12.54
N GLU A 111 -6.89 -7.62 13.45
CA GLU A 111 -7.11 -9.04 13.16
C GLU A 111 -8.53 -9.33 12.68
N ASN A 112 -9.54 -8.75 13.34
CA ASN A 112 -10.93 -8.91 12.94
C ASN A 112 -11.19 -8.30 11.57
N THR A 113 -10.65 -7.10 11.31
CA THR A 113 -10.74 -6.46 10.00
C THR A 113 -10.04 -7.28 8.93
N ALA A 114 -8.81 -7.72 9.15
CA ALA A 114 -8.04 -8.52 8.19
C ALA A 114 -8.77 -9.84 7.86
N ARG A 115 -9.36 -10.50 8.87
CA ARG A 115 -10.18 -11.69 8.68
C ARG A 115 -11.41 -11.42 7.82
N LEU A 116 -12.13 -10.32 8.10
CA LEU A 116 -13.29 -9.91 7.31
C LEU A 116 -12.88 -9.60 5.86
N LEU A 117 -11.78 -8.88 5.66
CA LEU A 117 -11.25 -8.58 4.34
C LEU A 117 -10.92 -9.86 3.56
N LYS A 118 -10.16 -10.78 4.15
CA LYS A 118 -9.84 -12.07 3.52
C LYS A 118 -11.10 -12.85 3.15
N SER A 119 -12.13 -12.85 4.01
CA SER A 119 -13.40 -13.52 3.70
C SER A 119 -14.15 -12.89 2.51
N ARG A 120 -14.05 -11.56 2.34
CA ARG A 120 -14.67 -10.84 1.22
C ARG A 120 -13.89 -11.00 -0.08
N LEU A 121 -12.56 -11.02 0.02
CA LEU A 121 -11.67 -11.21 -1.13
C LEU A 121 -11.76 -12.65 -1.68
N GLY A 122 -12.14 -13.62 -0.84
CA GLY A 122 -12.32 -15.02 -1.23
C GLY A 122 -11.00 -15.77 -1.38
N ASP A 123 -10.98 -16.79 -2.25
CA ASP A 123 -9.79 -17.61 -2.54
C ASP A 123 -8.83 -16.89 -3.51
N VAL A 124 -8.37 -15.71 -3.12
CA VAL A 124 -7.37 -14.92 -3.85
C VAL A 124 -6.11 -14.74 -3.01
N LYS A 125 -4.96 -14.85 -3.68
CA LYS A 125 -3.66 -14.55 -3.11
C LYS A 125 -3.44 -13.04 -3.05
N CYS A 126 -3.17 -12.55 -1.86
CA CYS A 126 -2.93 -11.14 -1.59
C CYS A 126 -1.42 -10.89 -1.56
N VAL A 127 -0.93 -10.10 -2.50
CA VAL A 127 0.47 -9.66 -2.56
C VAL A 127 0.53 -8.22 -2.07
N CYS A 128 1.13 -8.01 -0.91
CA CYS A 128 1.28 -6.71 -0.28
C CYS A 128 2.56 -6.04 -0.77
N ILE A 129 2.44 -4.82 -1.31
CA ILE A 129 3.55 -3.98 -1.73
C ILE A 129 3.67 -2.87 -0.70
N GLY A 130 4.75 -2.89 0.08
CA GLY A 130 4.87 -2.03 1.26
C GLY A 130 6.25 -1.44 1.44
N GLY A 131 6.31 -0.48 2.37
CA GLY A 131 7.55 0.21 2.72
C GLY A 131 7.91 1.34 1.77
N ASP A 132 8.98 2.04 2.15
CA ASP A 132 9.55 3.18 1.47
C ASP A 132 11.02 2.87 1.14
N CYS A 133 11.30 2.69 -0.15
CA CYS A 133 12.64 2.38 -0.64
C CYS A 133 12.86 3.14 -1.95
N PRO A 134 13.28 4.41 -1.90
CA PRO A 134 13.36 5.27 -3.08
C PRO A 134 14.27 4.67 -4.17
N ASP A 135 15.33 3.97 -3.76
CA ASP A 135 16.27 3.31 -4.69
C ASP A 135 15.70 2.06 -5.38
N ALA A 136 14.51 1.59 -4.99
CA ALA A 136 13.88 0.40 -5.52
C ALA A 136 12.82 0.67 -6.60
N GLU A 137 12.59 1.93 -7.01
CA GLU A 137 11.53 2.25 -7.98
C GLU A 137 11.73 1.57 -9.35
N ASP A 138 12.94 1.59 -9.91
CA ASP A 138 13.22 0.95 -11.21
C ASP A 138 13.11 -0.58 -11.14
N LEU A 139 13.54 -1.17 -10.02
CA LEU A 139 13.34 -2.59 -9.75
C LEU A 139 11.84 -2.91 -9.66
N MET A 140 11.08 -2.09 -8.94
CA MET A 140 9.65 -2.28 -8.74
C MET A 140 8.87 -2.14 -10.05
N ARG A 141 9.24 -1.17 -10.90
CA ARG A 141 8.74 -1.04 -12.27
C ARG A 141 8.99 -2.32 -13.06
N THR A 142 10.22 -2.84 -13.02
CA THR A 142 10.58 -4.07 -13.73
C THR A 142 9.77 -5.26 -13.24
N ILE A 143 9.63 -5.43 -11.93
CA ILE A 143 8.80 -6.49 -11.32
C ILE A 143 7.35 -6.36 -11.79
N ALA A 144 6.76 -5.17 -11.72
CA ALA A 144 5.37 -4.94 -12.16
C ALA A 144 5.16 -5.29 -13.64
N VAL A 145 6.09 -4.87 -14.51
CA VAL A 145 6.05 -5.17 -15.95
C VAL A 145 6.19 -6.68 -16.20
N GLU A 146 7.09 -7.38 -15.50
CA GLU A 146 7.22 -8.83 -15.68
C GLU A 146 6.01 -9.60 -15.12
N LEU A 147 5.52 -9.21 -13.96
CA LEU A 147 4.33 -9.81 -13.35
C LEU A 147 3.06 -9.58 -14.21
N SER A 148 2.95 -8.45 -14.92
CA SER A 148 1.82 -8.21 -15.83
C SER A 148 1.85 -9.07 -17.09
N LYS A 149 3.04 -9.53 -17.52
CA LYS A 149 3.21 -10.47 -18.63
C LYS A 149 2.85 -11.90 -18.24
N VAL A 150 3.09 -12.27 -16.99
CA VAL A 150 2.74 -13.60 -16.50
C VAL A 150 1.23 -13.66 -16.29
N THR A 151 0.61 -14.79 -16.67
CA THR A 151 -0.76 -15.08 -16.23
C THR A 151 -0.72 -15.43 -14.74
N LEU A 152 -0.46 -14.44 -13.88
CA LEU A 152 -0.82 -14.46 -12.48
C LEU A 152 -2.34 -14.52 -12.50
N ALA A 153 -2.84 -15.76 -12.49
CA ALA A 153 -4.22 -16.09 -12.76
C ALA A 153 -5.16 -15.17 -11.97
N LYS A 154 -6.41 -15.09 -12.44
CA LYS A 154 -7.59 -14.35 -11.91
C LYS A 154 -7.82 -14.36 -10.38
N LYS A 155 -6.95 -15.02 -9.62
CA LYS A 155 -6.90 -15.21 -8.17
C LYS A 155 -5.75 -14.46 -7.48
N THR A 156 -5.16 -13.42 -8.07
CA THR A 156 -4.13 -12.60 -7.39
C THR A 156 -4.60 -11.16 -7.31
N LEU A 157 -4.43 -10.56 -6.13
CA LEU A 157 -4.75 -9.18 -5.84
C LEU A 157 -3.55 -8.50 -5.18
N PHE A 158 -3.26 -7.27 -5.60
CA PHE A 158 -2.17 -6.48 -5.04
C PHE A 158 -2.74 -5.48 -4.04
N ILE A 159 -2.10 -5.38 -2.88
CA ILE A 159 -2.50 -4.47 -1.80
C ILE A 159 -1.36 -3.52 -1.51
N THR A 160 -1.64 -2.23 -1.43
CA THR A 160 -0.69 -1.19 -1.02
C THR A 160 -1.23 -0.46 0.21
N GLN A 161 -0.45 0.45 0.79
CA GLN A 161 -0.92 1.43 1.77
C GLN A 161 -1.25 2.78 1.13
N GLY A 162 -1.23 2.87 -0.20
CA GLY A 162 -1.58 4.08 -0.94
C GLY A 162 -0.54 5.20 -0.86
N THR A 163 0.70 4.93 -0.42
CA THR A 163 1.77 5.93 -0.35
C THR A 163 2.43 6.15 -1.72
N LEU A 164 2.98 7.34 -1.95
CA LEU A 164 3.73 7.67 -3.18
C LEU A 164 5.04 6.86 -3.28
N GLY A 165 5.68 6.90 -4.45
CA GLY A 165 6.99 6.27 -4.69
C GLY A 165 6.88 4.83 -5.20
N VAL A 166 7.49 3.87 -4.51
CA VAL A 166 7.55 2.46 -4.98
C VAL A 166 6.18 1.80 -5.14
N GLN A 167 5.24 2.07 -4.24
CA GLN A 167 3.90 1.47 -4.27
C GLN A 167 3.09 2.00 -5.47
N GLU A 168 3.12 3.31 -5.68
CA GLU A 168 2.51 3.96 -6.85
C GLU A 168 3.16 3.48 -8.15
N THR A 169 4.49 3.42 -8.19
CA THR A 169 5.25 2.92 -9.34
C THR A 169 4.84 1.51 -9.71
N PHE A 170 4.69 0.61 -8.72
CA PHE A 170 4.17 -0.73 -8.96
C PHE A 170 2.75 -0.69 -9.55
N ALA A 171 1.85 0.06 -8.89
CA ALA A 171 0.44 0.11 -9.24
C ALA A 171 0.19 0.59 -10.68
N ARG A 172 1.01 1.54 -11.16
CA ARG A 172 0.93 2.07 -12.54
C ARG A 172 1.29 1.03 -13.61
N HIS A 173 2.05 0.00 -13.26
CA HIS A 173 2.64 -0.93 -14.23
C HIS A 173 2.07 -2.37 -14.17
N ILE A 174 1.30 -2.72 -13.14
CA ILE A 174 0.78 -4.09 -12.90
C ILE A 174 -0.67 -4.33 -13.39
N ASP A 175 -1.27 -3.37 -14.12
CA ASP A 175 -2.71 -3.24 -14.33
C ASP A 175 -3.45 -2.82 -13.05
N GLY A 176 -3.60 -1.50 -12.87
CA GLY A 176 -4.13 -0.86 -11.68
C GLY A 176 -5.52 -1.37 -11.24
N ALA A 177 -6.30 -2.01 -12.13
CA ALA A 177 -7.58 -2.62 -11.77
C ALA A 177 -7.47 -3.73 -10.70
N LYS A 178 -6.28 -4.31 -10.51
CA LYS A 178 -5.98 -5.36 -9.52
C LYS A 178 -5.35 -4.84 -8.23
N VAL A 179 -5.25 -3.52 -8.08
CA VAL A 179 -4.61 -2.88 -6.93
C VAL A 179 -5.67 -2.33 -5.98
N LEU A 180 -5.57 -2.70 -4.71
CA LEU A 180 -6.32 -2.10 -3.61
C LEU A 180 -5.39 -1.30 -2.71
N ASN A 181 -5.71 -0.03 -2.47
CA ASN A 181 -4.98 0.82 -1.55
C ASN A 181 -5.68 0.77 -0.19
N LEU A 182 -5.06 0.14 0.79
CA LEU A 182 -5.59 0.04 2.15
C LEU A 182 -5.33 1.36 2.88
N VAL A 183 -6.35 2.22 2.91
CA VAL A 183 -6.25 3.58 3.46
C VAL A 183 -7.28 3.80 4.57
N PRO A 184 -7.07 4.79 5.46
CA PRO A 184 -8.07 5.14 6.45
C PRO A 184 -9.36 5.68 5.82
N THR A 185 -10.47 5.66 6.57
CA THR A 185 -11.73 6.28 6.17
C THR A 185 -11.54 7.78 5.93
N GLY A 186 -11.98 8.26 4.76
CA GLY A 186 -11.89 9.67 4.37
C GLY A 186 -10.52 10.11 3.83
N GLN A 187 -9.54 9.20 3.78
CA GLN A 187 -8.26 9.42 3.12
C GLN A 187 -8.29 8.84 1.71
N GLN A 188 -7.34 9.23 0.86
CA GLN A 188 -7.17 8.68 -0.48
C GLN A 188 -5.77 8.09 -0.65
N GLY A 189 -5.66 7.09 -1.51
CA GLY A 189 -4.36 6.58 -1.95
C GLY A 189 -3.71 7.49 -3.01
N HIS A 190 -2.69 6.98 -3.68
CA HIS A 190 -1.97 7.66 -4.76
C HIS A 190 -2.74 7.76 -6.09
N GLY A 191 -4.07 7.60 -6.08
CA GLY A 191 -4.93 7.76 -7.27
C GLY A 191 -4.81 6.66 -8.34
N VAL A 192 -4.17 5.53 -8.04
CA VAL A 192 -4.09 4.35 -8.93
C VAL A 192 -4.63 3.13 -8.21
N GLY A 193 -5.54 2.41 -8.83
CA GLY A 193 -6.28 1.31 -8.19
C GLY A 193 -7.52 1.78 -7.44
N LYS A 194 -8.03 0.93 -6.55
CA LYS A 194 -9.23 1.22 -5.75
C LYS A 194 -8.86 1.41 -4.29
N ASP A 195 -9.38 2.47 -3.69
CA ASP A 195 -9.19 2.70 -2.26
C ASP A 195 -10.11 1.80 -1.44
N LEU A 196 -9.55 1.19 -0.41
CA LEU A 196 -10.21 0.29 0.53
C LEU A 196 -10.12 0.88 1.93
N HIS A 197 -11.21 1.52 2.37
CA HIS A 197 -11.32 2.11 3.70
C HIS A 197 -11.58 1.05 4.77
N ALA A 198 -10.51 0.46 5.29
CA ALA A 198 -10.58 -0.66 6.24
C ALA A 198 -10.26 -0.27 7.70
N ALA A 199 -9.84 0.97 7.94
CA ALA A 199 -9.36 1.42 9.23
C ALA A 199 -9.71 2.89 9.49
N ALA A 200 -9.67 3.34 10.75
CA ALA A 200 -9.93 4.73 11.12
C ALA A 200 -8.67 5.61 11.06
N THR A 201 -7.48 5.01 11.22
CA THR A 201 -6.20 5.72 11.25
C THR A 201 -5.17 5.00 10.39
N TRP A 202 -4.08 5.70 10.04
CA TRP A 202 -2.96 5.10 9.29
C TRP A 202 -2.29 3.96 10.04
N GLU A 203 -2.18 4.08 11.36
CA GLU A 203 -1.64 3.04 12.23
C GLU A 203 -2.51 1.77 12.21
N GLU A 204 -3.83 1.92 12.29
CA GLU A 204 -4.77 0.81 12.15
C GLU A 204 -4.68 0.18 10.74
N SER A 205 -4.55 1.00 9.69
CA SER A 205 -4.34 0.50 8.32
C SER A 205 -3.05 -0.29 8.22
N ALA A 206 -1.94 0.19 8.78
CA ALA A 206 -0.66 -0.52 8.79
C ALA A 206 -0.76 -1.87 9.52
N ALA A 207 -1.46 -1.92 10.66
CA ALA A 207 -1.71 -3.16 11.38
C ALA A 207 -2.54 -4.16 10.55
N VAL A 208 -3.59 -3.70 9.86
CA VAL A 208 -4.38 -4.55 8.95
C VAL A 208 -3.55 -5.02 7.76
N PHE A 209 -2.73 -4.14 7.19
CA PHE A 209 -1.81 -4.45 6.08
C PHE A 209 -0.85 -5.57 6.45
N GLY A 210 -0.26 -5.54 7.65
CA GLY A 210 0.60 -6.62 8.18
C GLY A 210 -0.10 -7.96 8.40
N LEU A 211 -1.43 -8.01 8.30
CA LEU A 211 -2.24 -9.21 8.55
C LEU A 211 -3.03 -9.70 7.33
N VAL A 212 -3.00 -9.01 6.19
CA VAL A 212 -3.82 -9.39 5.02
C VAL A 212 -3.02 -10.12 3.93
N GLY A 213 -1.71 -9.90 3.84
CA GLY A 213 -0.84 -10.45 2.80
C GLY A 213 -0.55 -11.93 2.99
N ASP A 214 -0.46 -12.65 1.87
CA ASP A 214 0.14 -13.98 1.76
C ASP A 214 1.61 -13.87 1.32
N VAL A 215 1.93 -12.83 0.56
CA VAL A 215 3.27 -12.46 0.12
C VAL A 215 3.46 -10.97 0.37
N TYR A 216 4.63 -10.57 0.85
CA TYR A 216 5.03 -9.18 1.05
C TYR A 216 6.24 -8.88 0.18
N LEU A 217 6.15 -7.88 -0.69
CA LEU A 217 7.31 -7.25 -1.33
C LEU A 217 7.53 -5.92 -0.62
N CYS A 218 8.56 -5.82 0.20
CA CYS A 218 8.77 -4.65 1.04
C CYS A 218 10.24 -4.24 1.19
N GLY A 219 10.49 -2.93 1.26
CA GLY A 219 11.80 -2.32 1.46
C GLY A 219 11.72 -1.20 2.51
N GLY A 220 12.87 -0.78 3.04
CA GLY A 220 12.94 0.31 4.02
C GLY A 220 12.99 -0.12 5.49
N PRO A 221 12.96 0.85 6.44
CA PRO A 221 13.20 0.61 7.86
C PRO A 221 12.10 -0.20 8.55
N ASP A 222 10.85 -0.04 8.12
CA ASP A 222 9.68 -0.67 8.76
C ASP A 222 9.50 -2.15 8.37
N VAL A 223 10.34 -2.67 7.48
CA VAL A 223 10.28 -4.06 7.00
C VAL A 223 10.42 -5.06 8.14
N LEU A 224 11.23 -4.76 9.17
CA LEU A 224 11.49 -5.71 10.23
C LEU A 224 10.21 -6.09 10.98
N ALA A 225 9.50 -5.09 11.51
CA ALA A 225 8.28 -5.31 12.27
C ALA A 225 7.19 -5.98 11.42
N LEU A 226 7.07 -5.57 10.16
CA LEU A 226 6.14 -6.18 9.20
C LEU A 226 6.49 -7.65 8.92
N SER A 227 7.79 -7.95 8.79
CA SER A 227 8.27 -9.27 8.41
C SER A 227 8.10 -10.31 9.51
N GLU A 228 8.36 -9.98 10.77
CA GLU A 228 8.18 -10.91 11.89
C GLU A 228 6.71 -11.32 12.06
N ALA A 229 5.81 -10.33 11.99
CA ALA A 229 4.38 -10.56 12.02
C ALA A 229 3.91 -11.40 10.80
N ALA A 230 4.43 -11.13 9.61
CA ALA A 230 4.10 -11.88 8.39
C ALA A 230 4.66 -13.32 8.40
N VAL A 231 5.89 -13.53 8.87
CA VAL A 231 6.52 -14.85 8.91
C VAL A 231 5.88 -15.73 9.98
N SER A 232 5.58 -15.18 11.17
CA SER A 232 4.95 -15.95 12.26
C SER A 232 3.58 -16.55 11.91
N ARG A 233 2.91 -15.99 10.89
CA ARG A 233 1.64 -16.49 10.33
C ARG A 233 1.79 -17.29 9.03
N GLY A 234 3.02 -17.55 8.59
CA GLY A 234 3.33 -18.34 7.39
C GLY A 234 3.21 -17.58 6.06
N ALA A 235 3.20 -16.24 6.08
CA ALA A 235 3.31 -15.45 4.86
C ALA A 235 4.76 -15.40 4.36
N CYS A 236 4.94 -15.23 3.06
CA CYS A 236 6.24 -15.07 2.43
C CYS A 236 6.64 -13.59 2.45
N VAL A 237 7.89 -13.28 2.79
CA VAL A 237 8.44 -11.92 2.74
C VAL A 237 9.59 -11.89 1.75
N ILE A 238 9.55 -10.96 0.81
CA ILE A 238 10.54 -10.73 -0.24
C ILE A 238 11.09 -9.32 -0.03
N PRO A 239 12.30 -9.19 0.54
CA PRO A 239 12.91 -7.89 0.76
C PRO A 239 13.32 -7.21 -0.56
N LEU A 240 12.99 -5.92 -0.68
CA LEU A 240 13.37 -5.04 -1.78
C LEU A 240 14.54 -4.17 -1.34
N GLY A 241 15.74 -4.73 -1.38
CA GLY A 241 16.94 -3.98 -1.02
C GLY A 241 18.18 -4.86 -1.07
N ARG A 242 19.28 -4.32 -1.62
CA ARG A 242 20.62 -4.87 -1.48
C ARG A 242 21.35 -4.03 -0.43
N GLY A 243 21.34 -4.44 0.84
CA GLY A 243 22.10 -3.71 1.86
C GLY A 243 21.92 -4.26 3.27
N GLU A 244 22.95 -4.05 4.10
CA GLU A 244 23.07 -4.43 5.52
C GLU A 244 22.00 -3.74 6.39
N GLY A 245 20.74 -4.10 6.19
CA GLY A 245 19.60 -3.62 6.96
C GLY A 245 18.78 -4.79 7.51
N PRO A 246 17.69 -4.55 8.24
CA PRO A 246 16.86 -5.63 8.77
C PRO A 246 16.36 -6.60 7.68
N ALA A 247 16.13 -6.07 6.48
CA ALA A 247 15.79 -6.84 5.28
C ALA A 247 16.86 -7.87 4.86
N SER A 248 18.14 -7.69 5.22
CA SER A 248 19.23 -8.64 4.95
C SER A 248 19.31 -9.80 5.96
N LYS A 249 18.55 -9.73 7.05
CA LYS A 249 18.50 -10.75 8.11
C LYS A 249 17.29 -11.69 8.00
N LEU A 250 16.43 -11.45 7.01
CA LEU A 250 15.27 -12.30 6.66
C LEU A 250 15.67 -13.37 5.66
#